data_AF-W4M058-F1
#
_entry.id   AF-W4M058-F1
#
_cell.length_a   1.000
_cell.length_b   1.000
_cell.length_c   1.000
_cell.angle_alpha   90.00
_cell.angle_beta   90.00
_cell.angle_gamma   90.00
#
_symmetry.space_group_name_H-M   'P 1'
#
loop_
_entity.id
_entity.type
_entity.pdbx_description
1 polymer ?
#
loop_
_entity_poly.entity_id
_entity_poly.type
_entity_poly.pdbx_seq_one_letter_code
_entity_poly.pdbx_strand_id
1 'polypeptide(L)'
;MQLAVLVERIDERKYRAETAQPVSLIAEGRTREEAVDRLLELAQQRLSAGEIVHLELSEGEVPHPWIPYAGVWKDHPDFDAFLNNIANDRRRLDQAESEE
;
A
#
# COMPACT_ATOMS: atom_id res chain seq x y z
N MET A 1 3.78 0.66 -5.25
CA MET A 1 2.30 0.60 -5.16
C MET A 1 1.66 0.84 -6.52
N GLN A 2 0.56 0.17 -6.87
CA GLN A 2 -0.15 0.38 -8.14
C GLN A 2 -1.45 1.18 -7.96
N LEU A 3 -1.72 2.13 -8.85
CA LEU A 3 -2.96 2.92 -8.89
C LEU A 3 -3.67 2.71 -10.23
N ALA A 4 -4.92 2.23 -10.19
CA ALA A 4 -5.75 2.18 -11.39
C ALA A 4 -6.25 3.59 -11.74
N VAL A 5 -6.22 3.95 -13.03
CA VAL A 5 -6.61 5.25 -13.55
C VAL A 5 -7.42 5.04 -14.84
N LEU A 6 -8.54 5.75 -14.97
CA LEU A 6 -9.28 5.85 -16.23
C LEU A 6 -8.66 6.97 -17.07
N VAL A 7 -8.23 6.63 -18.29
CA VAL A 7 -7.67 7.59 -19.24
C VAL A 7 -8.62 7.71 -20.42
N GLU A 8 -9.06 8.94 -20.72
CA GLU A 8 -10.03 9.24 -21.77
C GLU A 8 -9.45 10.27 -22.75
N ARG A 9 -9.71 10.11 -24.05
CA ARG A 9 -9.39 11.13 -25.05
C ARG A 9 -10.56 12.09 -25.18
N ILE A 10 -10.34 13.38 -24.93
CA ILE A 10 -11.38 14.43 -24.97
C ILE A 10 -11.28 15.36 -26.19
N ASP A 11 -10.16 15.32 -26.93
CA ASP A 11 -9.95 16.04 -28.22
C ASP A 11 -8.78 15.38 -28.99
N GLU A 12 -8.49 15.79 -30.23
CA GLU A 12 -7.43 15.23 -31.12
C GLU A 12 -6.06 15.11 -30.43
N ARG A 13 -5.75 16.02 -29.49
CA ARG A 13 -4.48 16.04 -28.75
C ARG A 13 -4.64 16.26 -27.25
N LYS A 14 -5.84 16.02 -26.71
CA LYS A 14 -6.15 16.29 -25.30
C LYS A 14 -6.70 15.06 -24.61
N TYR A 15 -6.14 14.75 -23.44
CA TYR A 15 -6.49 13.60 -22.62
C TYR A 15 -6.89 14.04 -21.22
N ARG A 16 -7.74 13.23 -20.58
CA ARG A 16 -8.14 13.33 -19.19
C ARG A 16 -7.74 12.02 -18.50
N ALA A 17 -7.14 12.11 -17.32
CA ALA A 17 -6.80 10.96 -16.49
C ALA A 17 -7.37 11.18 -15.09
N GLU A 18 -8.14 10.22 -14.57
CA GLU A 18 -8.75 10.28 -13.24
C GLU A 18 -8.52 8.95 -12.50
N THR A 19 -8.22 9.00 -11.20
CA THR A 19 -8.02 7.79 -10.40
C THR A 19 -9.28 6.94 -10.40
N ALA A 20 -9.14 5.62 -10.61
CA ALA A 20 -10.23 4.65 -10.64
C ALA A 20 -10.79 4.32 -9.24
N GLN A 21 -10.90 5.33 -8.37
CA GLN A 21 -11.98 5.32 -7.38
C GLN A 21 -13.32 5.23 -8.12
N PRO A 22 -14.42 4.73 -7.53
CA PRO A 22 -15.64 4.45 -8.30
C PRO A 22 -15.98 5.65 -9.17
N VAL A 23 -15.89 5.46 -10.50
CA VAL A 23 -16.10 6.51 -11.49
C VAL A 23 -17.44 7.13 -11.15
N SER A 24 -17.43 8.36 -10.64
CA SER A 24 -18.65 8.98 -10.15
C SER A 24 -19.47 9.35 -11.38
N LEU A 25 -20.42 8.48 -11.70
CA LEU A 25 -21.43 8.70 -12.70
C LEU A 25 -22.70 9.08 -11.96
N ILE A 26 -23.26 10.22 -12.31
CA ILE A 26 -24.48 10.75 -11.73
C ILE A 26 -25.39 11.13 -12.89
N ALA A 27 -26.62 10.66 -12.85
CA ALA A 27 -27.66 11.03 -13.79
C ALA A 27 -28.96 11.28 -13.04
N GLU A 28 -29.69 12.30 -13.45
CA GLU A 28 -31.00 12.65 -12.92
C GLU A 28 -32.09 12.31 -13.95
N GLY A 29 -33.26 11.90 -13.47
CA GLY A 29 -34.43 11.57 -14.28
C GLY A 29 -35.72 11.99 -13.56
N ARG A 30 -36.80 12.18 -14.31
CA ARG A 30 -38.14 12.48 -13.78
C ARG A 30 -38.80 11.25 -13.18
N THR A 31 -38.31 10.06 -13.56
CA THR A 31 -38.65 8.77 -12.96
C THR A 31 -37.37 8.02 -12.57
N ARG A 32 -37.56 6.95 -11.77
CA ARG A 32 -36.48 6.06 -11.38
C ARG A 32 -35.84 5.39 -12.60
N GLU A 33 -36.67 4.88 -13.51
CA GLU A 33 -36.23 4.19 -14.72
C GLU A 33 -35.44 5.13 -15.62
N GLU A 34 -35.92 6.37 -15.82
CA GLU A 34 -35.23 7.37 -16.62
C GLU A 34 -33.86 7.74 -16.04
N ALA A 35 -33.73 7.85 -14.71
CA ALA A 35 -32.45 8.13 -14.06
C ALA A 35 -31.44 6.96 -14.28
N VAL A 36 -31.91 5.72 -14.21
CA VAL A 36 -31.07 4.52 -14.44
C VAL A 36 -30.66 4.39 -15.89
N ASP A 37 -31.57 4.59 -16.84
CA ASP A 37 -31.28 4.51 -18.28
C ASP A 37 -30.26 5.57 -18.69
N ARG A 38 -30.42 6.81 -18.21
CA ARG A 38 -29.45 7.89 -18.43
C ARG A 38 -28.08 7.60 -17.81
N LEU A 39 -28.07 6.98 -16.63
CA LEU A 39 -26.82 6.57 -15.98
C LEU A 39 -26.09 5.50 -16.81
N LEU A 40 -26.85 4.55 -17.38
CA LEU A 40 -26.32 3.50 -18.23
C LEU A 40 -25.75 4.07 -19.54
N GLU A 41 -26.47 4.99 -20.19
CA GLU A 41 -25.98 5.71 -21.38
C GLU A 41 -24.69 6.47 -21.09
N LEU A 42 -24.65 7.20 -19.98
CA LEU A 42 -23.46 7.93 -19.54
C LEU A 42 -22.28 7.00 -19.29
N ALA A 43 -22.52 5.84 -18.66
CA ALA A 43 -21.50 4.83 -18.44
C ALA A 43 -20.96 4.27 -19.75
N GLN A 44 -21.83 3.92 -20.69
CA GLN A 44 -21.43 3.40 -22.00
C GLN A 44 -20.63 4.43 -22.79
N GLN A 45 -21.09 5.69 -22.82
CA GLN A 45 -20.38 6.76 -23.50
C GLN A 45 -18.98 6.96 -22.92
N ARG A 46 -18.88 7.05 -21.59
CA ARG A 46 -17.61 7.32 -20.90
C ARG A 46 -16.61 6.17 -21.08
N LEU A 47 -17.08 4.93 -20.93
CA LEU A 47 -16.24 3.74 -21.09
C LEU A 47 -15.89 3.45 -22.56
N SER A 48 -16.63 3.98 -23.54
CA SER A 48 -16.28 3.81 -24.96
C SER A 48 -15.08 4.67 -25.39
N ALA A 49 -14.80 5.75 -24.68
CA ALA A 49 -13.76 6.73 -25.01
C ALA A 49 -12.50 6.59 -24.14
N GLY A 50 -12.45 5.60 -23.25
CA GLY A 50 -11.37 5.46 -22.28
C GLY A 50 -10.95 4.02 -22.01
N GLU A 51 -9.76 3.91 -21.43
CA GLU A 51 -9.16 2.64 -20.99
C GLU A 51 -8.73 2.74 -19.52
N ILE A 52 -8.77 1.61 -18.82
CA ILE A 52 -8.24 1.51 -17.45
C ILE A 52 -6.77 1.11 -17.53
N VAL A 53 -5.90 1.96 -16.99
CA VAL A 53 -4.45 1.74 -16.95
C VAL A 53 -3.99 1.64 -15.49
N HIS A 54 -3.03 0.76 -15.24
CA HIS A 54 -2.34 0.69 -13.95
C HIS A 54 -1.09 1.58 -14.00
N LEU A 55 -1.03 2.57 -13.12
CA LEU A 55 0.14 3.41 -12.91
C LEU A 55 0.97 2.85 -11.75
N GLU A 56 2.24 2.58 -12.01
CA GLU A 56 3.21 2.26 -10.97
C GLU A 56 3.60 3.53 -10.23
N LEU A 57 3.30 3.57 -8.94
CA LEU A 57 3.85 4.55 -8.03
C LEU A 57 5.14 3.97 -7.46
N SER A 58 6.26 4.58 -7.86
CA SER A 58 7.55 4.36 -7.21
C SER A 58 7.38 4.75 -5.75
N GLU A 59 7.42 3.75 -4.87
CA GLU A 59 7.73 4.03 -3.47
C GLU A 59 9.16 4.56 -3.51
N GLY A 60 9.33 5.88 -3.31
CA GLY A 60 10.68 6.42 -3.07
C GLY A 60 11.31 5.56 -1.98
N GLU A 61 12.58 5.16 -2.15
CA GLU A 61 13.26 4.16 -1.29
C GLU A 61 12.89 4.36 0.17
N VAL A 62 11.89 3.61 0.65
CA VAL A 62 11.58 3.57 2.07
C VAL A 62 12.70 2.71 2.64
N PRO A 63 13.61 3.26 3.46
CA PRO A 63 14.66 2.46 4.06
C PRO A 63 13.99 1.29 4.77
N HIS A 64 14.49 0.08 4.57
CA HIS A 64 13.92 -1.11 5.22
C HIS A 64 13.71 -0.80 6.71
N PRO A 65 12.54 -1.05 7.32
CA PRO A 65 12.20 -0.57 8.66
C PRO A 65 13.20 -0.96 9.76
N TRP A 66 14.03 -1.98 9.50
CA TRP A 66 15.09 -2.44 10.40
C TRP A 66 16.46 -1.77 10.24
N ILE A 67 16.67 -0.96 9.19
CA ILE A 67 17.92 -0.19 9.00
C ILE A 67 18.29 0.63 10.24
N PRO A 68 17.36 1.33 10.92
CA PRO A 68 17.69 2.09 12.13
C PRO A 68 18.21 1.25 13.30
N TYR A 69 17.94 -0.06 13.31
CA TYR A 69 18.30 -0.96 14.40
C TYR A 69 19.52 -1.82 14.08
N ALA A 70 19.99 -1.82 12.83
CA ALA A 70 21.15 -2.60 12.42
C ALA A 70 22.41 -2.11 13.14
N GLY A 71 22.98 -2.96 14.01
CA GLY A 71 24.19 -2.63 14.76
C GLY A 71 23.99 -1.72 15.97
N VAL A 72 22.74 -1.45 16.40
CA VAL A 72 22.44 -0.56 17.54
C VAL A 72 23.14 -0.96 18.84
N TRP A 73 23.51 -2.23 18.99
CA TRP A 73 24.18 -2.77 20.17
C TRP A 73 25.72 -2.76 20.09
N LYS A 74 26.31 -2.48 18.92
CA LYS A 74 27.77 -2.62 18.69
C LYS A 74 28.61 -1.83 19.70
N ASP A 75 28.20 -0.60 19.97
CA ASP A 75 28.92 0.34 20.84
C ASP A 75 28.11 0.69 22.11
N HIS A 76 27.11 -0.14 22.45
CA HIS A 76 26.29 0.11 23.64
C HIS A 76 27.09 -0.16 24.92
N PRO A 77 27.15 0.77 25.88
CA PRO A 77 28.05 0.67 27.05
C PRO A 77 27.77 -0.57 27.92
N ASP A 78 26.52 -1.01 27.95
CA ASP A 78 26.10 -2.18 28.76
C ASP A 78 26.13 -3.52 28.00
N PHE A 79 26.59 -3.55 26.74
CA PHE A 79 26.49 -4.76 25.91
C PHE A 79 27.25 -5.95 26.51
N ASP A 80 28.47 -5.71 27.01
CA ASP A 80 29.27 -6.76 27.64
C ASP A 80 28.64 -7.27 28.94
N ALA A 81 28.09 -6.37 29.75
CA ALA A 81 27.40 -6.73 30.99
C ALA A 81 26.15 -7.58 30.70
N PHE A 82 25.39 -7.23 29.66
CA PHE A 82 24.24 -7.99 29.19
C PHE A 82 24.64 -9.41 28.73
N LEU A 83 25.69 -9.55 27.92
CA LEU A 83 26.19 -10.87 27.49
C LEU A 83 26.64 -11.73 28.66
N ASN A 84 27.34 -11.14 29.64
CA ASN A 84 27.76 -11.84 30.85
C ASN A 84 26.56 -12.34 31.68
N ASN A 85 25.51 -11.52 31.79
CA ASN A 85 24.29 -11.92 32.49
C ASN A 85 23.58 -13.08 31.80
N ILE A 86 23.47 -13.05 30.46
CA ILE A 86 22.92 -14.17 29.68
C ILE A 86 23.75 -15.44 29.90
N ALA A 87 25.08 -15.34 29.83
CA ALA A 87 25.96 -16.49 30.01
C ALA A 87 25.83 -17.09 31.42
N ASN A 88 25.72 -16.25 32.44
CA ASN A 88 25.47 -16.70 33.82
C ASN A 88 24.12 -17.40 33.96
N ASP A 89 23.06 -16.83 33.37
CA ASP A 89 21.72 -17.40 33.45
C ASP A 89 21.65 -18.76 32.73
N ARG A 90 22.27 -18.89 31.55
CA ARG A 90 22.39 -20.18 30.83
C ARG A 90 23.13 -21.22 31.67
N ARG A 91 24.30 -20.89 32.22
CA ARG A 91 25.05 -21.82 33.09
C ARG A 91 24.23 -22.31 34.27
N ARG A 92 23.45 -21.42 34.89
CA ARG A 92 22.57 -21.75 36.01
C ARG A 92 21.45 -22.72 35.59
N LEU A 93 20.85 -22.50 34.42
CA LEU A 93 19.82 -23.39 33.87
C LEU A 93 20.39 -24.76 33.51
N ASP A 94 21.54 -24.79 32.82
CA ASP A 94 22.22 -26.05 32.46
C ASP A 94 22.61 -26.87 33.70
N GLN A 95 23.05 -26.21 34.78
CA GLN A 95 23.35 -26.86 36.06
C GLN A 95 22.09 -27.43 36.71
N ALA A 96 20.99 -26.68 36.74
CA ALA A 96 19.73 -27.14 37.31
C ALA A 96 19.14 -28.34 36.55
N GLU A 97 19.28 -28.38 35.21
CA GLU A 97 18.85 -29.50 34.38
C GLU A 97 19.75 -30.75 34.55
N SER A 98 21.01 -30.57 34.94
CA SER A 98 21.97 -31.66 35.18
C SER A 98 21.87 -32.28 36.58
N GLU A 99 21.17 -31.62 37.50
CA GLU A 99 20.96 -32.06 38.90
C GLU A 99 19.63 -32.82 39.10
N GLU A 100 18.77 -32.91 38.07
CA GLU A 100 17.56 -33.75 37.99
C GLU A 100 17.83 -35.15 37.41
#